data_AF-A0A7S3E5X1-F1
#
_entry.id   AF-A0A7S3E5X1-F1
#
_cell.length_a   1.000
_cell.length_b   1.000
_cell.length_c   1.000
_cell.angle_alpha   90.00
_cell.angle_beta   90.00
_cell.angle_gamma   90.00
#
_symmetry.space_group_name_H-M   'P 1'
#
loop_
_entity.id
_entity.type
_entity.pdbx_description
1 polymer ?
#
loop_
_entity_poly.entity_id
_entity_poly.type
_entity_poly.pdbx_seq_one_letter_code
_entity_poly.pdbx_strand_id
1 'polypeptide(L)'
;SVHICNLFANQSWLQEHLGDQVAATLLEDKNLSGILAKLTTVVQFALFDVVASEGTAQGKKKVLVANTHLYFHPGASHIRTLSVAALLAYAADLLSRQNLLGQCSVLVCGDLNSEPDTSAIELL
;
A
#
# COMPACT_ATOMS: atom_id res chain seq x y z
N SER A 1 8.95 3.86 -7.57
CA SER A 1 7.68 4.34 -7.00
C SER A 1 6.54 3.79 -7.83
N VAL A 2 5.32 3.75 -7.28
CA VAL A 2 4.11 3.31 -7.97
C VAL A 2 3.03 4.38 -7.80
N HIS A 3 2.32 4.69 -8.89
CA HIS A 3 1.12 5.52 -8.83
C HIS A 3 -0.06 4.63 -8.48
N ILE A 4 -0.79 4.96 -7.42
CA ILE A 4 -1.87 4.11 -6.92
C ILE A 4 -3.00 3.97 -7.96
N CYS A 5 -3.27 5.00 -8.75
CA CYS A 5 -4.27 4.94 -9.83
C CYS A 5 -3.96 3.86 -10.87
N ASN A 6 -2.69 3.54 -11.13
CA ASN A 6 -2.30 2.48 -12.06
C ASN A 6 -2.66 1.08 -11.53
N LEU A 7 -2.68 0.92 -10.20
CA LEU A 7 -3.10 -0.34 -9.56
C LEU A 7 -4.62 -0.51 -9.69
N PHE A 8 -5.38 0.56 -9.43
CA PHE A 8 -6.84 0.54 -9.57
C PHE A 8 -7.33 0.41 -11.03
N ALA A 9 -6.51 0.81 -12.00
CA ALA A 9 -6.82 0.63 -13.42
C ALA A 9 -6.60 -0.81 -13.92
N ASN A 10 -5.92 -1.66 -13.15
CA ASN A 10 -5.58 -3.02 -13.55
C ASN A 10 -6.53 -4.04 -12.89
N GLN A 11 -7.55 -4.46 -13.62
CA GLN A 11 -8.56 -5.41 -13.14
C GLN A 11 -7.93 -6.74 -12.67
N SER A 12 -7.01 -7.32 -13.43
CA SER A 12 -6.39 -8.59 -13.05
C SER A 12 -5.58 -8.45 -11.75
N TRP A 13 -4.88 -7.32 -11.60
CA TRP A 13 -4.16 -7.03 -10.36
C TRP A 13 -5.11 -6.89 -9.17
N LEU A 14 -6.22 -6.16 -9.34
CA LEU A 14 -7.24 -6.01 -8.29
C LEU A 14 -7.82 -7.36 -7.84
N GLN A 15 -8.17 -8.22 -8.80
CA GLN A 15 -8.72 -9.55 -8.50
C GLN A 15 -7.71 -10.40 -7.74
N GLU A 16 -6.47 -10.43 -8.22
CA GLU A 16 -5.39 -11.22 -7.62
C GLU A 16 -5.03 -10.74 -6.20
N HIS A 17 -5.03 -9.42 -5.96
CA HIS A 17 -4.45 -8.85 -4.75
C HIS A 17 -5.46 -8.36 -3.72
N LEU A 18 -6.65 -7.91 -4.14
CA LEU A 18 -7.73 -7.43 -3.27
C LEU A 18 -8.96 -8.35 -3.28
N GLY A 19 -8.98 -9.36 -4.16
CA GLY A 19 -10.06 -10.34 -4.28
C GLY A 19 -11.18 -9.91 -5.24
N ASP A 20 -11.88 -10.91 -5.79
CA ASP A 20 -12.89 -10.72 -6.84
C ASP A 20 -14.03 -9.78 -6.42
N GLN A 21 -14.51 -9.90 -5.19
CA GLN A 21 -15.62 -9.08 -4.69
C GLN A 21 -15.26 -7.59 -4.59
N VAL A 22 -14.05 -7.29 -4.10
CA VAL A 22 -13.55 -5.91 -4.02
C VAL A 22 -13.32 -5.37 -5.42
N ALA A 23 -12.66 -6.14 -6.29
CA ALA A 23 -12.43 -5.75 -7.67
C ALA A 23 -13.74 -5.42 -8.41
N ALA A 24 -14.76 -6.26 -8.28
CA ALA A 24 -16.08 -6.02 -8.88
C ALA A 24 -16.71 -4.73 -8.34
N THR A 25 -16.72 -4.53 -7.02
CA THR A 25 -17.29 -3.33 -6.38
C THR A 25 -16.63 -2.05 -6.87
N LEU A 26 -15.30 -2.04 -6.99
CA LEU A 26 -14.53 -0.87 -7.44
C LEU A 26 -14.78 -0.54 -8.91
N LEU A 27 -15.01 -1.55 -9.76
CA LEU A 27 -15.23 -1.38 -11.19
C LEU A 27 -16.69 -1.03 -11.54
N GLU A 28 -17.65 -1.51 -10.76
CA GLU A 28 -19.08 -1.25 -10.95
C GLU A 28 -19.48 0.19 -10.57
N ASP A 29 -18.86 0.75 -9.51
CA ASP A 29 -19.11 2.14 -9.10
C ASP A 29 -18.33 3.13 -9.99
N LYS A 30 -19.05 3.75 -10.93
CA LYS A 30 -18.50 4.75 -11.87
C LYS A 30 -17.96 6.01 -11.19
N ASN A 31 -18.53 6.41 -10.05
CA ASN A 31 -18.06 7.59 -9.33
C ASN A 31 -16.74 7.27 -8.63
N LEU A 32 -16.70 6.14 -7.92
CA LEU A 32 -15.50 5.69 -7.23
C LEU A 32 -14.36 5.41 -8.21
N SER A 33 -14.59 4.60 -9.25
CA SER A 33 -13.59 4.32 -10.29
C SER A 33 -13.10 5.61 -10.97
N GLY A 34 -14.01 6.56 -11.25
CA GLY A 34 -13.66 7.87 -11.81
C GLY A 34 -12.79 8.74 -10.89
N ILE A 35 -12.95 8.62 -9.57
CA ILE A 35 -12.09 9.26 -8.57
C ILE A 35 -10.73 8.55 -8.50
N LEU A 36 -10.73 7.21 -8.37
CA LEU A 36 -9.52 6.39 -8.24
C LEU A 36 -8.58 6.56 -9.45
N ALA A 37 -9.14 6.67 -10.66
CA ALA A 37 -8.39 6.91 -11.89
C ALA A 37 -7.70 8.29 -11.94
N LYS A 38 -8.18 9.26 -11.16
CA LYS A 38 -7.63 10.63 -11.10
C LYS A 38 -6.68 10.85 -9.94
N LEU A 39 -6.51 9.86 -9.06
CA LEU A 39 -5.58 9.97 -7.94
C LEU A 39 -4.15 10.16 -8.45
N THR A 40 -3.49 11.19 -7.94
CA THR A 40 -2.07 11.44 -8.19
C THR A 40 -1.19 10.89 -7.07
N THR A 41 -1.78 10.21 -6.08
CA THR A 41 -1.08 9.58 -4.96
C THR A 41 -0.03 8.59 -5.46
N VAL A 42 1.19 8.74 -4.95
CA VAL A 42 2.34 7.89 -5.25
C VAL A 42 2.84 7.25 -3.97
N VAL A 43 3.20 5.97 -4.06
CA VAL A 43 3.98 5.29 -3.03
C VAL A 43 5.41 5.11 -3.51
N GLN A 44 6.37 5.59 -2.74
CA GLN A 44 7.78 5.30 -2.94
C GLN A 44 8.16 4.07 -2.13
N PHE A 45 8.83 3.11 -2.77
CA PHE A 45 9.38 1.93 -2.12
C PHE A 45 10.90 1.94 -2.24
N ALA A 46 11.59 1.61 -1.15
CA ALA A 46 13.03 1.44 -1.12
C ALA A 46 13.39 0.25 -0.21
N LEU A 47 14.19 -0.68 -0.73
CA LEU A 47 14.63 -1.88 0.00
C LEU A 47 16.05 -1.65 0.51
N PHE A 48 16.24 -1.78 1.82
CA PHE A 48 17.52 -1.57 2.49
C PHE A 48 18.03 -2.86 3.13
N ASP A 49 19.34 -3.05 3.09
CA ASP A 49 20.04 -4.03 3.91
C ASP A 49 20.29 -3.47 5.31
N VAL A 50 20.00 -4.27 6.34
CA VAL A 50 20.27 -3.92 7.72
C VAL A 50 21.73 -4.27 8.02
N VAL A 51 22.53 -3.26 8.30
CA VAL A 51 23.91 -3.44 8.76
C VAL A 51 23.86 -3.88 10.21
N ALA A 52 24.33 -5.10 10.49
CA ALA A 52 24.41 -5.61 11.85
C ALA A 52 25.37 -4.74 12.67
N SER A 53 24.87 -4.22 13.81
CA SER A 53 25.69 -3.59 14.84
C SER A 53 25.94 -4.57 15.98
N GLU A 54 27.01 -4.37 16.76
CA GLU A 54 27.25 -5.16 17.96
C GLU A 54 26.03 -5.08 18.90
N GLY A 55 25.44 -6.23 19.24
CA GLY A 55 24.24 -6.32 20.09
C GLY A 55 22.90 -6.46 19.35
N THR A 56 22.87 -6.42 18.02
CA THR A 56 21.64 -6.70 17.27
C THR A 56 21.37 -8.22 17.24
N ALA A 57 20.26 -8.68 17.82
CA ALA A 57 19.82 -10.07 17.71
C ALA A 57 19.68 -10.50 16.24
N GLN A 58 19.77 -11.80 15.94
CA GLN A 58 19.50 -12.36 14.60
C GLN A 58 18.05 -12.03 14.16
N GLY A 59 17.84 -10.84 13.61
CA GLY A 59 16.56 -10.35 13.10
C GLY A 59 16.50 -10.40 11.57
N LYS A 60 15.39 -9.91 11.02
CA LYS A 60 15.20 -9.73 9.57
C LYS A 60 16.30 -8.82 9.03
N LYS A 61 17.02 -9.28 8.00
CA LYS A 61 18.21 -8.61 7.45
C LYS A 61 17.91 -7.49 6.47
N LYS A 62 16.63 -7.28 6.14
CA LYS A 62 16.18 -6.27 5.17
C LYS A 62 14.95 -5.54 5.69
N VAL A 63 14.83 -4.27 5.29
CA VAL A 63 13.67 -3.43 5.54
C VAL A 63 13.19 -2.84 4.21
N LEU A 64 11.92 -3.04 3.89
CA LEU A 64 11.24 -2.34 2.81
C LEU A 64 10.57 -1.10 3.40
N VAL A 65 11.07 0.08 3.04
CA VAL A 65 10.45 1.35 3.43
C VAL A 65 9.48 1.77 2.33
N ALA A 66 8.22 1.96 2.71
CA ALA A 66 7.18 2.56 1.89
C ALA A 66 6.93 3.98 2.41
N ASN A 67 6.98 4.98 1.54
CA ASN A 67 6.67 6.38 1.89
C ASN A 67 5.59 6.92 0.96
N THR A 68 4.56 7.57 1.51
CA THR A 68 3.43 8.10 0.74
C THR A 68 2.87 9.39 1.34
N HIS A 69 2.07 10.11 0.57
CA HIS A 69 1.23 11.19 1.07
C HIS A 69 -0.18 10.94 0.53
N LEU A 70 -1.10 10.52 1.40
CA LEU A 70 -2.43 10.09 0.99
C LEU A 70 -3.35 11.26 0.66
N TYR A 71 -4.46 10.97 -0.01
CA TYR A 71 -5.44 11.98 -0.43
C TYR A 71 -6.03 12.75 0.75
N PHE A 72 -5.92 14.09 0.72
CA PHE A 72 -6.14 14.96 1.87
C PHE A 72 -7.62 15.21 2.24
N HIS A 73 -8.56 14.97 1.32
CA HIS A 73 -9.94 15.42 1.53
C HIS A 73 -10.58 14.73 2.75
N PRO A 74 -11.11 15.46 3.74
CA PRO A 74 -11.53 14.89 5.03
C PRO A 74 -12.63 13.82 4.87
N GLY A 75 -13.61 14.07 3.99
CA GLY A 75 -14.71 13.12 3.71
C GLY A 75 -14.34 11.91 2.83
N ALA A 76 -13.07 11.74 2.47
CA ALA A 76 -12.61 10.68 1.56
C ALA A 76 -11.85 9.55 2.29
N SER A 77 -12.30 9.15 3.50
CA SER A 77 -11.68 8.08 4.28
C SER A 77 -11.55 6.77 3.49
N HIS A 78 -12.61 6.37 2.78
CA HIS A 78 -12.64 5.21 1.90
C HIS A 78 -11.54 5.23 0.82
N ILE A 79 -11.24 6.39 0.23
CA ILE A 79 -10.15 6.53 -0.75
C ILE A 79 -8.79 6.25 -0.10
N ARG A 80 -8.59 6.72 1.13
CA ARG A 80 -7.35 6.47 1.89
C ARG A 80 -7.24 5.00 2.30
N THR A 81 -8.33 4.39 2.78
CA THR A 81 -8.38 2.96 3.10
C THR A 81 -8.01 2.10 1.89
N LEU A 82 -8.62 2.36 0.73
CA LEU A 82 -8.30 1.67 -0.52
C LEU A 82 -6.83 1.89 -0.93
N SER A 83 -6.31 3.11 -0.76
CA SER A 83 -4.91 3.42 -1.06
C SER A 83 -3.93 2.67 -0.16
N VAL A 84 -4.24 2.51 1.14
CA VAL A 84 -3.45 1.70 2.08
C VAL A 84 -3.53 0.22 1.72
N ALA A 85 -4.72 -0.30 1.44
CA ALA A 85 -4.88 -1.69 1.00
C ALA A 85 -4.05 -1.98 -0.27
N ALA A 86 -4.10 -1.09 -1.26
CA ALA A 86 -3.29 -1.21 -2.47
C ALA A 86 -1.78 -1.12 -2.21
N LEU A 87 -1.35 -0.23 -1.30
CA LEU A 87 0.03 -0.11 -0.86
C LEU A 87 0.54 -1.41 -0.23
N LEU A 88 -0.22 -1.98 0.71
CA LEU A 88 0.15 -3.20 1.43
C LEU A 88 0.18 -4.41 0.50
N ALA A 89 -0.81 -4.54 -0.37
CA ALA A 89 -0.87 -5.56 -1.41
C ALA A 89 0.36 -5.49 -2.34
N TYR A 90 0.70 -4.28 -2.82
CA TYR A 90 1.86 -4.08 -3.68
C TYR A 90 3.18 -4.35 -2.94
N ALA A 91 3.27 -4.01 -1.66
CA ALA A 91 4.44 -4.32 -0.83
C ALA A 91 4.62 -5.83 -0.67
N ALA A 92 3.55 -6.57 -0.40
CA ALA A 92 3.57 -8.02 -0.28
C ALA A 92 3.97 -8.71 -1.60
N ASP A 93 3.44 -8.25 -2.72
CA ASP A 93 3.78 -8.72 -4.06
C ASP A 93 5.25 -8.41 -4.41
N LEU A 94 5.74 -7.20 -4.14
CA LEU A 94 7.14 -6.81 -4.33
C LEU A 94 8.07 -7.72 -3.51
N LEU A 95 7.75 -7.99 -2.25
CA LEU A 95 8.53 -8.89 -1.41
C LEU A 95 8.46 -10.34 -1.90
N SER A 96 7.30 -10.80 -2.37
CA SER A 96 7.12 -12.15 -2.90
C SER A 96 7.98 -12.38 -4.14
N ARG A 97 7.98 -11.44 -5.10
CA ARG A 97 8.84 -11.48 -6.30
C ARG A 97 10.34 -11.52 -6.00
N GLN A 98 10.73 -11.05 -4.81
CA GLN A 98 12.12 -11.06 -4.35
C GLN A 98 12.43 -12.24 -3.39
N ASN A 99 11.48 -13.15 -3.15
CA ASN A 99 11.57 -14.22 -2.14
C ASN A 99 11.87 -13.70 -0.71
N LEU A 100 11.36 -12.51 -0.38
CA LEU A 100 11.56 -11.83 0.91
C LEU A 100 10.30 -11.74 1.77
N LEU A 101 9.16 -12.26 1.29
CA LEU A 101 7.93 -12.28 2.07
C LEU A 101 8.16 -13.06 3.38
N GLY A 102 7.75 -12.48 4.51
CA GLY A 102 8.01 -13.04 5.85
C GLY A 102 9.45 -12.84 6.36
N GLN A 103 10.42 -12.52 5.50
CA GLN A 103 11.84 -12.34 5.84
C GLN A 103 12.30 -10.88 5.87
N CYS A 104 11.49 -9.97 5.33
CA CYS A 104 11.71 -8.53 5.33
C CYS A 104 10.71 -7.84 6.26
N SER A 105 11.15 -6.79 6.97
CA SER A 105 10.24 -5.90 7.70
C SER A 105 9.72 -4.84 6.75
N VAL A 106 8.46 -4.42 6.91
CA VAL A 106 7.91 -3.30 6.16
C VAL A 106 7.78 -2.12 7.11
N LEU A 107 8.31 -0.97 6.72
CA LEU A 107 8.15 0.30 7.42
C LEU A 107 7.32 1.22 6.51
N VAL A 108 6.10 1.56 6.96
CA VAL A 108 5.25 2.51 6.27
C VAL A 108 5.42 3.88 6.92
N CYS A 109 5.80 4.87 6.11
CA CYS A 109 5.99 6.25 6.50
C CYS A 109 5.10 7.15 5.64
N GLY A 110 4.86 8.36 6.13
CA GLY A 110 4.21 9.40 5.34
C GLY A 110 3.21 10.23 6.11
N ASP A 111 2.61 11.17 5.39
CA ASP A 111 1.38 11.83 5.82
C ASP A 111 0.19 11.02 5.29
N LEU A 112 -0.46 10.29 6.19
CA LEU A 112 -1.58 9.43 5.83
C LEU A 112 -2.91 10.20 5.76
N ASN A 113 -2.96 11.49 6.11
CA ASN A 113 -4.19 12.29 6.19
C ASN A 113 -5.34 11.56 6.90
N SER A 114 -5.01 10.77 7.94
CA SER A 114 -5.92 9.82 8.59
C SER A 114 -5.69 9.84 10.09
N GLU A 115 -6.79 9.90 10.84
CA GLU A 115 -6.78 9.83 12.30
C GLU A 115 -6.62 8.38 12.79
N PRO A 116 -6.13 8.16 14.03
CA PRO A 116 -5.86 6.82 14.57
C PRO A 116 -7.06 5.87 14.59
N ASP A 117 -8.29 6.38 14.60
CA ASP A 117 -9.54 5.62 14.65
C ASP A 117 -10.13 5.28 13.27
N THR A 118 -9.42 5.63 12.19
CA THR A 118 -9.87 5.37 10.82
C THR A 118 -9.38 4.02 10.30
N SER A 119 -10.16 3.39 9.40
CA SER A 119 -9.80 2.08 8.82
C SER A 119 -8.50 2.08 8.01
N ALA A 120 -8.04 3.24 7.53
CA ALA A 120 -6.74 3.35 6.87
C ALA A 120 -5.58 3.07 7.85
N ILE A 121 -5.73 3.45 9.12
CA ILE A 121 -4.77 3.16 10.18
C ILE A 121 -4.96 1.74 10.72
N GLU A 122 -6.20 1.26 10.85
CA GLU A 122 -6.50 -0.11 11.29
C GLU A 122 -5.88 -1.19 10.38
N LEU A 123 -5.71 -0.90 9.09
CA LEU A 123 -5.07 -1.81 8.14
C LEU A 123 -3.54 -1.95 8.30
N LEU A 124 -2.88 -1.02 8.99
CA LEU A 124 -1.41 -0.97 9.16
C LEU A 124 -0.97 -1.66 10.46
#